data_AF-A0A8T3S562-F1
#
_entry.id   AF-A0A8T3S562-F1
#
_cell.length_a   1.000
_cell.length_b   1.000
_cell.length_c   1.000
_cell.angle_alpha   90.00
_cell.angle_beta   90.00
_cell.angle_gamma   90.00
#
_symmetry.space_group_name_H-M   'P 1'
#
loop_
_entity.id
_entity.type
_entity.pdbx_description
1 polymer ?
#
loop_
_entity_poly.entity_id
_entity_poly.type
_entity_poly.pdbx_seq_one_letter_code
_entity_poly.pdbx_strand_id
1 'polypeptide(L)'
;MFGGIAFMVGDRLAVGIVGDDLMVRVGPDGHDAALARPHTRTMDFTGRPARGMVYVAPPGIAVEADLAGWVEVGVAYAMSQPRRAR
;
A
#
# COMPACT_ATOMS: atom_id res chain seq x y z
N MET A 1 -0.18 -16.54 1.46
CA MET A 1 0.20 -16.01 0.13
C MET A 1 -0.85 -14.98 -0.24
N PHE A 2 -0.47 -13.75 -0.60
CA PHE A 2 -1.40 -12.62 -0.77
C PHE A 2 -2.42 -12.78 -1.91
N GLY A 3 -2.36 -13.88 -2.69
CA GLY A 3 -3.37 -14.23 -3.68
C GLY A 3 -3.51 -13.20 -4.82
N GLY A 4 -2.47 -12.43 -5.10
CA GLY A 4 -2.54 -11.30 -6.02
C GLY A 4 -1.16 -10.86 -6.53
N ILE A 5 -1.08 -9.65 -7.08
CA ILE A 5 0.12 -9.10 -7.74
C ILE A 5 0.81 -8.12 -6.81
N ALA A 6 2.14 -8.19 -6.73
CA ALA A 6 2.96 -7.26 -5.95
C ALA A 6 3.91 -6.49 -6.88
N PHE A 7 3.94 -5.16 -6.72
CA PHE A 7 4.86 -4.26 -7.41
C PHE A 7 5.95 -3.83 -6.44
N MET A 8 7.19 -4.11 -6.83
CA MET A 8 8.38 -3.91 -6.01
C MET A 8 9.20 -2.74 -6.55
N VAL A 9 9.76 -1.93 -5.65
CA VAL A 9 10.72 -0.87 -5.95
C VAL A 9 11.94 -1.07 -5.05
N GLY A 10 13.12 -1.24 -5.64
CA GLY A 10 14.36 -1.49 -4.88
C GLY A 10 14.25 -2.67 -3.91
N ASP A 11 13.70 -3.81 -4.39
CA ASP A 11 13.46 -5.04 -3.63
C ASP A 11 12.47 -4.90 -2.47
N ARG A 12 11.62 -3.87 -2.49
CA ARG A 12 10.58 -3.64 -1.48
C ARG A 12 9.23 -3.47 -2.11
N LEU A 13 8.22 -4.07 -1.48
CA LEU A 13 6.83 -3.87 -1.84
C LEU A 13 6.47 -2.38 -1.71
N ALA A 14 5.95 -1.80 -2.78
CA ALA A 14 5.40 -0.45 -2.82
C ALA A 14 3.87 -0.51 -2.83
N VAL A 15 3.31 -1.21 -3.82
CA VAL A 15 1.88 -1.44 -3.97
C VAL A 15 1.62 -2.87 -4.44
N GLY A 16 0.38 -3.33 -4.34
CA GLY A 16 -0.05 -4.60 -4.91
C GLY A 16 -1.55 -4.62 -5.13
N ILE A 17 -2.06 -5.70 -5.72
CA ILE A 17 -3.48 -5.92 -5.98
C ILE A 17 -3.85 -7.22 -5.28
N VAL A 18 -4.89 -7.20 -4.46
CA VAL A 18 -5.44 -8.38 -3.77
C VAL A 18 -6.95 -8.43 -4.04
N GLY A 19 -7.39 -9.37 -4.87
CA GLY A 19 -8.74 -9.29 -5.45
C GLY A 19 -8.86 -8.03 -6.29
N ASP A 20 -9.84 -7.19 -5.98
CA ASP A 20 -10.06 -5.89 -6.63
C ASP A 20 -9.48 -4.70 -5.84
N ASP A 21 -8.94 -4.95 -4.64
CA ASP A 21 -8.41 -3.89 -3.79
C ASP A 21 -6.95 -3.59 -4.11
N LEU A 22 -6.61 -2.29 -4.17
CA LEU A 22 -5.23 -1.84 -4.19
C LEU A 22 -4.66 -1.92 -2.78
N MET A 23 -3.61 -2.70 -2.59
CA MET A 23 -2.79 -2.74 -1.39
C MET A 23 -1.68 -1.69 -1.50
N VAL A 24 -1.54 -0.82 -0.51
CA VAL A 24 -0.52 0.24 -0.48
C VAL A 24 0.32 0.13 0.79
N ARG A 25 1.65 0.21 0.62
CA ARG A 25 2.59 0.29 1.74
C ARG A 25 2.85 1.74 2.11
N VAL A 26 2.15 2.23 3.12
CA VAL A 26 2.21 3.64 3.58
C VAL A 26 3.18 3.88 4.74
N GLY A 27 3.67 2.80 5.36
CA GLY A 27 4.53 2.88 6.53
C GLY A 27 3.78 3.19 7.83
N PRO A 28 4.40 2.94 8.99
CA PRO A 28 3.72 3.06 10.28
C PRO A 28 3.19 4.47 10.53
N ASP A 29 3.94 5.50 10.14
CA ASP A 29 3.59 6.90 10.36
C ASP A 29 2.51 7.41 9.39
N GLY A 30 2.41 6.80 8.20
CA GLY A 30 1.41 7.13 7.19
C GLY A 30 0.08 6.39 7.37
N HIS A 31 -0.01 5.44 8.30
CA HIS A 31 -1.14 4.53 8.43
C HIS A 31 -2.44 5.25 8.77
N ASP A 32 -2.43 6.08 9.81
CA ASP A 32 -3.64 6.76 10.29
C ASP A 32 -4.13 7.82 9.29
N ALA A 33 -3.19 8.53 8.64
CA ALA A 33 -3.51 9.48 7.57
C ALA A 33 -4.10 8.79 6.34
N ALA A 34 -3.61 7.61 5.99
CA ALA A 34 -4.16 6.81 4.91
C ALA A 34 -5.58 6.33 5.23
N LEU A 35 -5.82 5.88 6.47
CA LEU A 35 -7.15 5.45 6.93
C LEU A 35 -8.18 6.57 7.02
N ALA A 36 -7.74 7.83 7.12
CA ALA A 36 -8.64 8.98 7.06
C ALA A 36 -9.17 9.25 5.64
N ARG A 37 -8.57 8.67 4.59
CA ARG A 37 -9.04 8.82 3.21
C ARG A 37 -10.23 7.90 2.95
N PRO A 38 -11.23 8.32 2.14
CA PRO A 38 -12.36 7.47 1.78
C PRO A 38 -11.92 6.15 1.14
N HIS A 39 -12.74 5.11 1.31
CA HIS A 39 -12.55 3.78 0.69
C HIS A 39 -11.29 3.04 1.13
N THR A 40 -10.71 3.41 2.28
CA THR A 40 -9.52 2.75 2.83
C THR A 40 -9.86 1.87 4.03
N ARG A 41 -9.07 0.81 4.22
CA ARG A 41 -9.17 -0.07 5.40
C ARG A 41 -7.80 -0.65 5.76
N THR A 42 -7.63 -1.03 7.02
CA THR A 42 -6.39 -1.70 7.46
C THR A 42 -6.26 -3.05 6.77
N MET A 43 -5.04 -3.40 6.35
CA MET A 43 -4.74 -4.73 5.87
C MET A 43 -4.74 -5.75 7.03
N ASP A 44 -5.66 -6.71 6.98
CA ASP A 44 -5.95 -7.69 8.03
C ASP A 44 -5.51 -9.13 7.67
N PHE A 45 -5.03 -9.38 6.45
CA PHE A 45 -4.78 -10.72 5.91
C PHE A 45 -3.68 -11.53 6.63
N THR A 46 -2.79 -10.90 7.39
CA THR A 46 -1.63 -11.56 7.99
C THR A 46 -1.84 -12.08 9.42
N GLY A 47 -3.06 -12.02 9.98
CA GLY A 47 -3.34 -12.42 11.37
C GLY A 47 -2.74 -11.51 12.44
N ARG A 48 -1.95 -10.52 12.02
CA ARG A 48 -1.53 -9.34 12.78
C ARG A 48 -1.86 -8.12 11.92
N PRO A 49 -2.50 -7.06 12.46
CA PRO A 49 -2.67 -5.81 11.74
C PRO A 49 -1.29 -5.32 11.29
N ALA A 50 -1.08 -5.27 9.97
CA ALA A 50 0.16 -4.78 9.43
C ALA A 50 0.12 -3.25 9.50
N ARG A 51 0.60 -2.67 10.61
CA ARG A 51 0.80 -1.22 10.71
C ARG A 51 1.64 -0.78 9.51
N GLY A 52 1.10 0.16 8.73
CA GLY A 52 1.72 0.68 7.52
C GLY A 52 1.34 -0.04 6.22
N MET A 53 0.28 -0.84 6.22
CA MET A 53 -0.33 -1.43 5.03
C MET A 53 -1.84 -1.17 5.04
N VAL A 54 -2.36 -0.62 3.94
CA VAL A 54 -3.78 -0.34 3.76
C VAL A 54 -4.30 -0.98 2.47
N TYR A 55 -5.58 -1.31 2.46
CA TYR A 55 -6.33 -1.58 1.24
C TYR A 55 -7.11 -0.33 0.84
N VAL A 56 -7.21 -0.08 -0.46
CA VAL A 56 -8.04 0.93 -1.09
C VAL A 56 -8.99 0.21 -2.04
N ALA A 57 -10.29 0.34 -1.80
CA ALA A 57 -11.30 -0.28 -2.64
C ALA A 57 -11.38 0.41 -4.01
N PRO A 58 -11.94 -0.26 -5.06
CA PRO A 58 -12.02 0.29 -6.42
C PRO A 58 -12.54 1.73 -6.53
N PRO A 59 -13.56 2.17 -5.76
CA PRO A 59 -14.02 3.56 -5.81
C PRO A 59 -12.95 4.59 -5.40
N GLY A 60 -12.01 4.22 -4.54
CA GLY A 60 -10.91 5.08 -4.09
C GLY A 60 -9.73 5.18 -5.07
N ILE A 61 -9.81 4.48 -6.20
CA ILE A 61 -8.82 4.49 -7.30
C ILE A 61 -9.49 4.62 -8.68
N ALA A 62 -10.77 4.99 -8.72
CA ALA A 62 -11.53 5.11 -9.97
C ALA A 62 -11.03 6.24 -10.88
N VAL A 63 -10.34 7.23 -10.30
CA VAL A 63 -9.71 8.34 -11.00
C VAL A 63 -8.20 8.10 -11.06
N GLU A 64 -7.60 8.34 -12.22
CA GLU A 64 -6.16 8.15 -12.45
C GLU A 64 -5.30 8.93 -11.45
N ALA A 65 -5.69 10.16 -11.10
CA ALA A 65 -5.00 10.98 -10.12
C ALA A 65 -5.00 10.35 -8.71
N ASP A 66 -6.09 9.70 -8.31
CA ASP A 66 -6.17 9.02 -7.01
C ASP A 66 -5.26 7.78 -6.99
N LEU A 67 -5.31 6.99 -8.07
CA LEU A 67 -4.42 5.84 -8.24
C LEU A 67 -2.94 6.27 -8.23
N ALA A 68 -2.60 7.31 -9.01
CA ALA A 68 -1.25 7.86 -9.07
C ALA A 68 -0.76 8.32 -7.68
N GLY A 69 -1.59 9.05 -6.93
CA GLY A 69 -1.25 9.48 -5.58
C GLY A 69 -1.00 8.31 -4.62
N TRP A 70 -1.77 7.23 -4.73
CA TRP A 70 -1.52 6.02 -3.92
C TRP A 70 -0.23 5.30 -4.31
N VAL A 71 0.07 5.22 -5.61
CA VAL A 71 1.33 4.67 -6.11
C VAL A 71 2.52 5.50 -5.61
N GLU A 72 2.43 6.83 -5.69
CA GLU A 72 3.47 7.74 -5.20
C GLU A 72 3.75 7.54 -3.71
N VAL A 73 2.72 7.41 -2.87
CA VAL A 73 2.87 7.11 -1.44
C VAL A 73 3.62 5.80 -1.23
N GLY A 74 3.21 4.74 -1.92
CA GLY A 74 3.84 3.42 -1.83
C GLY A 74 5.31 3.43 -2.28
N VAL A 75 5.60 4.10 -3.39
CA VAL A 75 6.94 4.25 -3.95
C VAL A 75 7.83 5.08 -3.02
N ALA A 76 7.35 6.22 -2.52
CA ALA A 76 8.10 7.09 -1.63
C ALA A 76 8.53 6.34 -0.36
N TYR A 77 7.62 5.56 0.25
CA TYR A 77 7.96 4.76 1.41
C TYR A 77 8.89 3.58 1.07
N ALA A 78 8.67 2.92 -0.06
CA ALA A 78 9.57 1.86 -0.52
C ALA A 78 10.99 2.39 -0.73
N MET A 79 11.16 3.62 -1.21
CA MET A 79 12.48 4.23 -1.44
C MET A 79 13.13 4.80 -0.16
N SER A 80 12.35 5.19 0.85
CA SER A 80 12.88 5.85 2.05
C SER A 80 13.70 4.95 2.96
N GLN A 81 13.54 3.62 2.89
CA GLN A 81 14.23 2.73 3.82
C GLN A 81 15.70 2.46 3.42
N PRO A 82 16.59 2.10 4.35
CA PRO A 82 18.00 1.80 4.02
C PRO A 82 18.12 0.49 3.25
N ARG A 83 18.82 0.51 2.09
CA ARG A 83 19.01 -0.68 1.22
C ARG A 83 19.44 -1.88 2.07
N ARG A 84 18.79 -3.03 1.85
CA ARG A 84 19.24 -4.26 2.53
C ARG A 84 20.65 -4.57 2.00
N ALA A 85 21.60 -4.76 2.92
CA ALA A 85 22.89 -5.33 2.57
C ALA A 85 22.65 -6.73 2.00
N ARG A 86 23.29 -7.04 0.88
CA ARG A 86 23.18 -8.33 0.19
C ARG A 86 24.07 -9.36 0.85
#